data_AF-A0A8S2WJS8-F1
#
_entry.id   AF-A0A8S2WJS8-F1
#
_cell.length_a   1.000
_cell.length_b   1.000
_cell.length_c   1.000
_cell.angle_alpha   90.00
_cell.angle_beta   90.00
_cell.angle_gamma   90.00
#
_symmetry.space_group_name_H-M   'P 1'
#
loop_
_entity.id
_entity.type
_entity.pdbx_description
1 polymer ?
#
loop_
_entity_poly.entity_id
_entity_poly.type
_entity_poly.pdbx_seq_one_letter_code
_entity_poly.pdbx_strand_id
1 'polypeptide(L)' 'VRDARAVIHSVMTRKVTITGFSLTDYRQNFKLWDKGFAVMYDQCKEVGKDRCLMVYYEQLVLQPKQTIEN' A
#
# COMPACT_ATOMS: atom_id res chain seq x y z
N VAL A 1 0.76 4.56 -0.84
CA VAL A 1 1.82 3.64 -0.39
C VAL A 1 1.87 3.64 1.13
N ARG A 2 2.04 2.50 1.79
CA ARG A 2 2.13 2.38 3.25
C ARG A 2 3.00 1.18 3.58
N ASP A 3 3.65 1.18 4.75
CA ASP A 3 4.38 0.01 5.26
C ASP A 3 3.50 -1.26 5.20
N ALA A 4 4.02 -2.29 4.52
CA ALA A 4 3.36 -3.58 4.34
C ALA A 4 2.90 -4.21 5.66
N ARG A 5 3.69 -4.07 6.73
CA ARG A 5 3.37 -4.60 8.06
C ARG A 5 2.11 -3.97 8.62
N ALA A 6 1.96 -2.66 8.44
CA ALA A 6 0.77 -1.93 8.88
C ALA A 6 -0.46 -2.28 8.02
N VAL A 7 -0.27 -2.43 6.70
CA VAL A 7 -1.36 -2.84 5.78
C VAL A 7 -1.87 -4.23 6.14
N ILE A 8 -0.99 -5.22 6.21
CA ILE A 8 -1.35 -6.63 6.45
C ILE A 8 -1.96 -6.79 7.84
N HIS A 9 -1.37 -6.16 8.85
CA HIS A 9 -1.94 -6.18 10.21
C HIS A 9 -3.36 -5.58 10.23
N SER A 10 -3.58 -4.46 9.54
CA SER A 10 -4.92 -3.85 9.42
C SER A 10 -5.91 -4.76 8.71
N VAL A 11 -5.51 -5.42 7.62
CA VAL A 11 -6.35 -6.39 6.88
C VAL A 11 -6.77 -7.53 7.79
N MET A 12 -5.82 -8.16 8.49
CA MET A 12 -6.07 -9.34 9.31
C MET A 12 -6.89 -9.03 10.56
N THR A 13 -6.48 -8.03 11.35
CA THR A 13 -7.15 -7.69 12.62
C THR A 13 -8.57 -7.17 12.43
N ARG A 14 -8.82 -6.45 11.33
CA ARG A 14 -10.16 -5.93 10.99
C ARG A 14 -10.98 -6.91 10.15
N LYS A 15 -10.44 -8.10 9.85
CA LYS A 15 -11.09 -9.14 9.05
C LYS A 15 -11.55 -8.63 7.67
N VAL A 16 -10.74 -7.79 7.03
CA VAL A 16 -11.00 -7.30 5.67
C VAL A 16 -10.73 -8.44 4.70
N THR A 17 -11.74 -8.85 3.96
CA THR A 17 -11.62 -9.94 2.99
C THR A 17 -11.12 -9.41 1.65
N ILE A 18 -9.99 -9.95 1.19
CA ILE A 18 -9.38 -9.67 -0.12
C ILE A 18 -9.12 -11.02 -0.78
N THR A 19 -9.53 -11.20 -2.03
CA THR A 19 -9.33 -12.47 -2.75
C THR A 19 -7.87 -12.90 -2.72
N GLY A 20 -7.62 -14.13 -2.27
CA GLY A 20 -6.29 -14.72 -2.13
C GLY A 20 -5.58 -14.43 -0.82
N PHE A 21 -5.97 -13.41 -0.05
CA PHE A 21 -5.38 -13.12 1.27
C PHE A 21 -5.97 -14.06 2.34
N SER A 22 -5.13 -14.46 3.29
CA SER A 22 -5.51 -15.26 4.45
C SER A 22 -5.67 -14.38 5.68
N LEU A 23 -6.71 -14.56 6.49
CA LEU A 23 -6.86 -13.81 7.75
C LEU A 23 -5.99 -14.33 8.90
N THR A 24 -5.27 -15.44 8.68
CA THR A 24 -4.44 -16.10 9.71
C THR A 24 -2.96 -16.22 9.32
N ASP A 25 -2.61 -16.09 8.04
CA ASP A 25 -1.23 -16.22 7.55
C ASP A 25 -0.63 -14.87 7.12
N TYR A 26 0.12 -14.24 8.03
CA TYR A 26 0.88 -13.04 7.75
C TYR A 26 1.88 -13.24 6.60
N ARG A 27 2.60 -14.37 6.56
CA ARG A 27 3.68 -14.61 5.61
C ARG A 27 3.16 -14.71 4.18
N GLN A 28 2.05 -15.42 3.99
CA GLN A 28 1.36 -15.48 2.70
C GLN A 28 0.93 -14.07 2.26
N ASN A 29 0.34 -13.29 3.16
CA ASN A 29 -0.11 -11.94 2.86
C ASN A 29 1.04 -11.00 2.50
N PHE A 30 2.22 -11.12 3.11
CA PHE A 30 3.40 -10.35 2.70
C PHE A 30 3.78 -10.63 1.26
N LYS A 31 3.80 -11.90 0.84
CA LYS A 31 4.13 -12.27 -0.55
C LYS A 31 3.10 -11.73 -1.55
N LEU A 32 1.81 -11.80 -1.20
CA LEU A 32 0.73 -11.31 -2.06
C LEU A 32 0.72 -9.78 -2.14
N TRP A 33 0.91 -9.10 -1.00
CA TRP A 33 1.05 -7.66 -0.94
C TRP A 33 2.24 -7.19 -1.76
N ASP A 34 3.40 -7.83 -1.62
CA ASP A 34 4.63 -7.49 -2.35
C ASP A 34 4.43 -7.64 -3.86
N LYS A 35 3.87 -8.78 -4.31
CA LYS A 35 3.55 -9.02 -5.72
C LYS A 35 2.58 -7.97 -6.28
N GLY A 36 1.50 -7.67 -5.57
CA GLY A 36 0.51 -6.70 -6.01
C GLY A 36 1.06 -5.27 -6.02
N PHE A 37 1.82 -4.91 -4.98
CA PHE A 37 2.45 -3.60 -4.84
C PHE A 37 3.50 -3.36 -5.92
N ALA A 38 4.36 -4.34 -6.22
CA ALA A 38 5.38 -4.23 -7.27
C ALA A 38 4.75 -3.86 -8.63
N VAL A 39 3.67 -4.54 -9.02
CA VAL A 39 2.95 -4.24 -10.27
C VAL A 39 2.41 -2.80 -10.28
N MET A 40 1.73 -2.37 -9.20
CA MET A 40 1.18 -1.01 -9.12
C MET A 40 2.29 0.06 -9.11
N TYR A 41 3.39 -0.22 -8.42
CA TYR A 41 4.54 0.67 -8.33
C TYR A 41 5.21 0.85 -9.69
N ASP A 42 5.45 -0.24 -10.41
CA ASP A 42 6.07 -0.21 -11.73
C ASP A 42 5.18 0.51 -12.75
N GLN A 43 3.87 0.24 -12.74
CA GLN A 43 2.90 0.95 -13.57
C GLN A 43 2.87 2.45 -13.29
N CYS A 44 2.89 2.85 -12.01
CA CYS A 44 2.95 4.26 -11.63
C CYS A 44 4.22 4.95 -12.14
N LYS A 45 5.36 4.26 -12.10
CA LYS A 45 6.62 4.78 -12.65
C LYS A 45 6.59 4.88 -14.17
N GLU A 46 6.00 3.90 -14.84
CA GLU A 46 5.90 3.85 -16.30
C GLU A 46 5.08 5.01 -16.87
N VAL A 47 3.96 5.37 -16.24
CA VAL A 47 3.10 6.46 -16.74
C VAL A 47 3.69 7.86 -16.51
N GLY A 48 4.67 7.99 -15.62
CA GLY A 48 5.36 9.23 -15.30
C GLY A 48 4.68 10.09 -14.23
N LYS A 49 5.45 11.04 -13.67
CA LYS A 49 5.04 11.87 -12.52
C LYS A 49 3.85 12.79 -12.82
N ASP A 50 3.69 13.19 -14.08
CA ASP A 50 2.57 14.05 -14.49
C ASP A 50 1.23 13.30 -14.49
N ARG A 51 1.25 11.96 -14.41
CA ARG A 51 0.06 11.10 -14.46
C ARG A 51 -0.11 10.21 -13.24
N CYS A 52 0.95 9.96 -12.47
CA CYS A 52 0.88 9.22 -11.23
C CYS A 52 1.70 9.87 -10.11
N LEU A 53 1.05 10.10 -8.97
CA LEU A 53 1.65 10.60 -7.75
C LEU A 53 1.71 9.49 -6.69
N MET A 54 2.92 9.16 -6.24
CA MET A 54 3.11 8.24 -5.11
C MET A 54 2.96 8.97 -3.78
N VAL A 55 1.82 8.78 -3.11
CA VAL A 55 1.57 9.35 -1.78
C VAL A 55 1.90 8.31 -0.70
N TYR A 56 2.83 8.64 0.20
CA TYR A 56 3.19 7.81 1.36
C TYR A 56 2.27 8.15 2.54
N TYR A 57 1.57 7.15 3.06
CA TYR A 57 0.62 7.31 4.15
C TYR A 57 1.28 7.93 5.38
N GLU A 58 2.48 7.46 5.72
CA GLU A 58 3.24 7.94 6.88
C GLU A 58 3.59 9.43 6.75
N GLN A 59 3.98 9.89 5.57
CA GLN A 59 4.24 11.31 5.32
C GLN A 59 2.95 12.13 5.32
N LEU A 60 1.88 11.60 4.71
CA LEU A 60 0.58 12.26 4.68
C LEU A 60 0.03 12.50 6.09
N VAL A 61 0.13 11.54 7.00
CA VAL A 61 -0.37 11.72 8.38
C VAL A 61 0.52 12.61 9.23
N LEU A 62 1.84 12.66 8.96
CA LEU A 62 2.77 13.52 9.67
C LEU A 62 2.72 14.98 9.18
N GLN A 63 2.53 15.18 7.88
CA GLN A 63 2.60 16.47 7.20
C GLN A 63 1.45 16.62 6.18
N PRO A 64 0.19 16.65 6.66
CA PRO A 64 -0.98 16.58 5.78
C PRO A 64 -1.07 17.77 4.83
N LYS A 65 -0.86 18.99 5.33
CA LYS A 65 -0.92 20.20 4.51
C LYS A 65 0.09 20.15 3.35
N GLN A 66 1.36 19.89 3.66
CA GLN A 66 2.43 19.80 2.66
C GLN A 66 2.19 18.67 1.65
N THR A 67 1.62 17.54 2.08
CA THR A 67 1.41 16.40 1.18
C THR A 67 0.21 16.62 0.25
N ILE A 68 -0.85 17.30 0.71
CA ILE A 68 -2.08 17.53 -0.06
C ILE A 68 -1.96 18.72 -1.03
N GLU A 69 -1.19 19.74 -0.65
CA GLU A 69 -1.01 20.96 -1.46
C GLU A 69 0.10 20.84 -2.52
N ASN A 70 0.75 19.68 -2.64
CA ASN A 70 1.80 19.38 -3.62
C ASN A 70 1.26 18.98 -5.00
#